data_AF-A0A1F8SA05-F1
#
_entry.id   AF-A0A1F8SA05-F1
#
_cell.length_a   1.000
_cell.length_b   1.000
_cell.length_c   1.000
_cell.angle_alpha   90.00
_cell.angle_beta   90.00
_cell.angle_gamma   90.00
#
_symmetry.space_group_name_H-M   'P 1'
#
loop_
_entity.id
_entity.type
_entity.pdbx_description
1 polymer ?
#
loop_
_entity_poly.entity_id
_entity_poly.type
_entity_poly.pdbx_seq_one_letter_code
_entity_poly.pdbx_strand_id
1 'polypeptide(L)'
;MRVAIGAEIRRMRLDAGLSQRRLAEMASIDHGFLSLIERGLREPSLAVLVAIATALGGDVSVRLFPGTGPRLRDPIQARITEALVRILDPRWTRLVEVPVHRPARGVIDLVAHDRAAGIVIATEVQSELRRLEQQLRWSNEKAGSLPSADFWRFVEEDATIDQLLVLRSTRANRQLAERFAETLAVAFPASPIDAYRALTTPDVPWPGSSILWARVEGDAALILESPPRRVPAGR
;
A
#
# COMPACT_ATOMS: atom_id res chain seq x y z
N MET A 1 19.59 -2.15 12.15
CA MET A 1 19.73 -1.86 10.71
C MET A 1 20.92 -2.58 10.07
N ARG A 2 22.15 -2.43 10.60
CA ARG A 2 23.37 -3.06 10.05
C ARG A 2 23.32 -4.58 9.90
N VAL A 3 22.88 -5.29 10.95
CA VAL A 3 22.78 -6.77 10.94
C VAL A 3 21.79 -7.27 9.89
N ALA A 4 20.65 -6.59 9.71
CA ALA A 4 19.64 -6.97 8.72
C ALA A 4 20.14 -6.81 7.28
N ILE A 5 20.86 -5.72 6.98
CA ILE A 5 21.43 -5.47 5.64
C ILE A 5 22.53 -6.50 5.34
N GLY A 6 23.44 -6.76 6.28
CA GLY A 6 24.50 -7.74 6.10
C GLY A 6 23.99 -9.16 5.87
N ALA A 7 22.96 -9.57 6.63
CA ALA A 7 22.32 -10.87 6.46
C ALA A 7 21.65 -11.01 5.08
N GLU A 8 21.00 -9.94 4.60
CA GLU A 8 20.32 -9.96 3.29
C GLU A 8 21.31 -10.03 2.13
N ILE A 9 22.43 -9.28 2.20
CA ILE A 9 23.52 -9.38 1.23
C ILE A 9 24.08 -10.82 1.20
N ARG A 10 24.31 -11.40 2.37
CA ARG A 10 24.79 -12.79 2.47
C ARG A 10 23.82 -13.78 1.86
N ARG A 11 22.52 -13.62 2.10
CA ARG A 11 21.47 -14.48 1.55
C ARG A 11 21.47 -14.41 0.01
N MET A 12 21.35 -13.20 -0.55
CA MET A 12 21.35 -13.00 -2.00
C MET A 12 22.63 -13.52 -2.67
N ARG A 13 23.80 -13.34 -2.02
CA ARG A 13 25.07 -13.88 -2.52
C ARG A 13 25.05 -15.41 -2.60
N LEU A 14 24.53 -16.08 -1.57
CA LEU A 14 24.43 -17.55 -1.54
C LEU A 14 23.42 -18.05 -2.58
N ASP A 15 22.28 -17.37 -2.73
CA ASP A 15 21.26 -17.67 -3.74
C ASP A 15 21.84 -17.55 -5.17
N ALA A 16 22.74 -16.59 -5.39
CA ALA A 16 23.47 -16.42 -6.65
C ALA A 16 24.67 -17.39 -6.83
N GLY A 17 24.92 -18.28 -5.86
CA GLY A 17 26.04 -19.24 -5.93
C GLY A 17 27.43 -18.60 -5.84
N LEU A 18 27.54 -17.36 -5.33
CA LEU A 18 28.78 -16.61 -5.32
C LEU A 18 29.57 -16.78 -4.01
N SER A 19 30.90 -16.86 -4.11
CA SER A 19 31.78 -16.70 -2.94
C SER A 19 31.87 -15.23 -2.52
N GLN A 20 32.25 -14.97 -1.26
CA GLN A 20 32.52 -13.60 -0.80
C GLN A 20 33.58 -12.93 -1.70
N ARG A 21 34.66 -13.64 -2.03
CA ARG A 21 35.71 -13.11 -2.91
C ARG A 21 35.16 -12.71 -4.28
N ARG A 22 34.30 -13.54 -4.87
CA ARG A 22 33.72 -13.26 -6.18
C ARG A 22 32.79 -12.04 -6.15
N LEU A 23 31.93 -11.93 -5.14
CA LEU A 23 31.06 -10.75 -5.01
C LEU A 23 31.87 -9.47 -4.75
N ALA A 24 32.91 -9.55 -3.92
CA ALA A 24 33.78 -8.41 -3.64
C ALA A 24 34.47 -7.89 -4.91
N GLU A 25 34.99 -8.80 -5.74
CA GLU A 25 35.56 -8.47 -7.06
C GLU A 25 34.52 -7.81 -7.98
N MET A 26 33.33 -8.40 -8.10
CA MET A 26 32.26 -7.86 -8.95
C MET A 26 31.79 -6.48 -8.49
N ALA A 27 31.75 -6.25 -7.18
CA ALA A 27 31.37 -4.96 -6.59
C ALA A 27 32.56 -3.98 -6.47
N SER A 28 33.77 -4.35 -6.91
CA SER A 28 35.00 -3.55 -6.79
C SER A 28 35.28 -3.07 -5.35
N ILE A 29 35.11 -3.97 -4.37
CA ILE A 29 35.38 -3.71 -2.94
C ILE A 29 36.35 -4.73 -2.37
N ASP A 30 36.94 -4.39 -1.22
CA ASP A 30 37.79 -5.32 -0.47
C ASP A 30 36.99 -6.52 0.08
N HIS A 31 37.57 -7.72 -0.01
CA HIS A 31 36.97 -8.96 0.47
C HIS A 31 36.77 -8.96 2.00
N GLY A 32 37.75 -8.45 2.75
CA GLY A 32 37.65 -8.31 4.20
C GLY A 32 36.53 -7.34 4.58
N PHE A 33 36.37 -6.26 3.81
CA PHE A 33 35.28 -5.31 3.99
C PHE A 33 33.90 -5.94 3.76
N LEU A 34 33.72 -6.74 2.69
CA LEU A 34 32.48 -7.50 2.48
C LEU A 34 32.19 -8.47 3.64
N SER A 35 33.21 -9.18 4.14
CA SER A 35 33.06 -10.08 5.29
C SER A 35 32.63 -9.35 6.58
N LEU A 36 33.11 -8.12 6.80
CA LEU A 36 32.66 -7.29 7.92
C LEU A 36 31.22 -6.79 7.73
N ILE A 37 30.83 -6.44 6.50
CA ILE A 37 29.46 -6.03 6.16
C ILE A 37 28.48 -7.18 6.41
N GLU A 38 28.76 -8.38 5.89
CA GLU A 38 27.86 -9.54 6.05
C GLU A 38 27.67 -9.97 7.51
N ARG A 39 28.65 -9.71 8.36
CA ARG A 39 28.56 -9.96 9.82
C ARG A 39 27.92 -8.80 10.59
N GLY A 40 27.55 -7.71 9.92
CA GLY A 40 27.01 -6.51 10.55
C GLY A 40 28.02 -5.71 11.37
N LEU A 41 29.32 -6.01 11.23
CA LEU A 41 30.42 -5.37 11.97
C LEU A 41 30.83 -4.03 11.37
N ARG A 42 30.44 -3.74 10.13
CA ARG A 42 30.73 -2.46 9.48
C ARG A 42 29.55 -1.98 8.65
N GLU A 43 29.36 -0.67 8.65
CA GLU A 43 28.30 -0.03 7.86
C GLU A 43 28.85 0.30 6.47
N PRO A 44 28.26 -0.26 5.40
CA PRO A 44 28.60 0.13 4.04
C PRO A 44 28.05 1.53 3.75
N SER A 45 28.74 2.28 2.90
CA SER A 45 28.17 3.51 2.32
C SER A 45 27.07 3.16 1.31
N LEU A 46 26.23 4.13 0.96
CA LEU A 46 25.23 3.93 -0.10
C LEU A 46 25.87 3.50 -1.43
N ALA A 47 27.02 4.06 -1.77
CA ALA A 47 27.76 3.68 -2.99
C ALA A 47 28.17 2.20 -2.98
N VAL A 48 28.61 1.68 -1.82
CA VAL A 48 28.96 0.26 -1.66
C VAL A 48 27.72 -0.63 -1.76
N LEU A 49 26.60 -0.22 -1.17
CA LEU A 49 25.33 -0.96 -1.30
C LEU A 49 24.86 -1.03 -2.75
N VAL A 50 24.94 0.08 -3.48
CA VAL A 50 24.61 0.13 -4.91
C VAL A 50 25.51 -0.82 -5.70
N ALA A 51 26.83 -0.76 -5.50
CA ALA A 51 27.77 -1.65 -6.20
C ALA A 51 27.51 -3.14 -5.93
N ILE A 52 27.22 -3.51 -4.66
CA ILE A 52 26.87 -4.88 -4.28
C ILE A 52 25.56 -5.32 -4.93
N ALA A 53 24.52 -4.48 -4.88
CA ALA A 53 23.22 -4.81 -5.48
C ALA A 53 23.33 -4.98 -7.00
N THR A 54 24.01 -4.06 -7.69
CA THR A 54 24.25 -4.16 -9.13
C THR A 54 25.02 -5.43 -9.48
N ALA A 55 26.04 -5.82 -8.70
CA ALA A 55 26.78 -7.07 -8.88
C ALA A 55 25.88 -8.32 -8.69
N LEU A 56 24.85 -8.24 -7.86
CA LEU A 56 23.86 -9.30 -7.64
C LEU A 56 22.67 -9.24 -8.62
N GLY A 57 22.67 -8.31 -9.58
CA GLY A 57 21.58 -8.12 -10.53
C GLY A 57 20.32 -7.47 -9.91
N GLY A 58 20.46 -6.76 -8.79
CA GLY A 58 19.39 -6.08 -8.09
C GLY A 58 19.52 -4.54 -8.11
N ASP A 59 18.42 -3.88 -7.78
CA ASP A 59 18.36 -2.42 -7.63
C ASP A 59 18.30 -2.00 -6.15
N VAL A 60 18.99 -0.92 -5.80
CA VAL A 60 18.85 -0.27 -4.48
C VAL A 60 17.78 0.81 -4.57
N SER A 61 16.74 0.70 -3.75
CA SER A 61 15.81 1.80 -3.51
C SER A 61 16.01 2.36 -2.10
N VAL A 62 16.25 3.66 -2.00
CA VAL A 62 16.31 4.37 -0.71
C VAL A 62 15.02 5.17 -0.57
N ARG A 63 14.26 4.90 0.49
CA ARG A 63 13.15 5.75 0.90
C ARG A 63 13.55 6.50 2.16
N LEU A 64 13.56 7.82 2.07
CA LEU A 64 13.77 8.69 3.21
C LEU A 64 12.41 9.02 3.83
N PHE A 65 12.33 8.90 5.15
CA PHE A 65 11.17 9.37 5.91
C PHE A 65 11.63 10.60 6.72
N PRO A 66 10.93 11.75 6.62
CA PRO A 66 11.27 12.90 7.44
C PRO A 66 11.13 12.55 8.93
N GLY A 67 12.17 12.86 9.71
CA GLY A 67 12.24 12.55 11.14
C GLY A 67 11.52 13.53 12.06
N THR A 68 11.10 14.69 11.54
CA THR A 68 10.47 15.77 12.31
C THR A 68 9.41 16.51 11.47
N GLY A 69 8.17 16.52 11.97
CA GLY A 69 6.98 17.08 11.32
C GLY A 69 5.77 16.13 11.49
N PRO A 70 4.51 16.62 11.46
CA PRO A 70 3.34 15.73 11.47
C PRO A 70 3.51 14.70 10.36
N ARG A 71 3.38 13.41 10.69
CA ARG A 71 3.61 12.25 9.80
C ARG A 71 2.56 12.13 8.70
N LEU A 72 2.10 13.22 8.11
CA LEU A 72 1.14 13.22 7.01
C LEU A 72 1.95 13.07 5.72
N ARG A 73 2.14 11.82 5.28
CA ARG A 73 2.89 11.45 4.06
C ARG A 73 2.36 12.16 2.80
N ASP A 74 1.10 12.59 2.81
CA ASP A 74 0.49 13.50 1.85
C ASP A 74 -0.69 14.21 2.55
N PRO A 75 -0.65 15.54 2.75
CA PRO A 75 -1.77 16.28 3.34
C PRO A 75 -3.09 16.09 2.60
N ILE A 76 -3.04 15.81 1.30
CA ILE A 76 -4.24 15.55 0.49
C ILE A 76 -4.82 14.18 0.82
N GLN A 77 -3.99 13.13 0.90
CA GLN A 77 -4.46 11.80 1.31
C GLN A 77 -5.08 11.87 2.70
N ALA A 78 -4.42 12.52 3.65
CA ALA A 78 -4.94 12.66 5.01
C ALA A 78 -6.31 13.34 5.06
N ARG A 79 -6.53 14.41 4.26
CA ARG A 79 -7.84 15.06 4.16
C ARG A 79 -8.90 14.15 3.59
N ILE A 80 -8.56 13.35 2.58
CA ILE A 80 -9.47 12.38 1.98
C ILE A 80 -9.79 11.25 2.98
N THR A 81 -8.79 10.72 3.68
CA THR A 81 -8.98 9.72 4.74
C THR A 81 -9.88 10.27 5.85
N GLU A 82 -9.63 11.49 6.30
CA GLU A 82 -10.46 12.20 7.29
C GLU A 82 -11.92 12.36 6.81
N ALA A 83 -12.11 12.77 5.55
CA ALA A 83 -13.44 12.87 4.96
C ALA A 83 -14.14 11.50 4.87
N LEU A 84 -13.41 10.44 4.55
CA LEU A 84 -13.94 9.09 4.52
C LEU A 84 -14.35 8.61 5.92
N VAL A 85 -13.47 8.73 6.91
CA VAL A 85 -13.75 8.33 8.30
C VAL A 85 -15.01 9.01 8.82
N ARG A 86 -15.21 10.28 8.47
CA ARG A 86 -16.38 11.08 8.88
C ARG A 86 -17.70 10.57 8.32
N ILE A 87 -17.72 10.06 7.09
CA ILE A 87 -18.96 9.59 6.47
C ILE A 87 -19.30 8.15 6.83
N LEU A 88 -18.36 7.39 7.41
CA LEU A 88 -18.62 6.00 7.77
C LEU A 88 -19.72 5.94 8.83
N ASP A 89 -20.73 5.10 8.59
CA ASP A 89 -21.76 4.75 9.55
C ASP A 89 -21.12 4.19 10.85
N PRO A 90 -21.67 4.46 12.05
CA PRO A 90 -21.16 3.95 13.33
C PRO A 90 -20.95 2.43 13.42
N ARG A 91 -21.60 1.62 12.58
CA ARG A 91 -21.39 0.16 12.56
C ARG A 91 -19.96 -0.24 12.20
N TRP A 92 -19.25 0.61 11.45
CA TRP A 92 -17.89 0.33 11.01
C TRP A 92 -16.90 0.63 12.14
N THR A 93 -16.16 -0.37 12.59
CA THR A 93 -14.95 -0.15 13.37
C THR A 93 -13.88 0.43 12.46
N ARG A 94 -13.29 1.59 12.82
CA ARG A 94 -12.30 2.30 11.99
C ARG A 94 -10.91 2.20 12.58
N LEU A 95 -9.94 1.79 11.78
CA LEU A 95 -8.52 1.75 12.14
C LEU A 95 -7.71 2.46 11.05
N VAL A 96 -6.97 3.50 11.39
CA VAL A 96 -6.14 4.25 10.44
C VAL A 96 -4.67 3.83 10.54
N GLU A 97 -3.94 3.95 9.43
CA GLU A 97 -2.50 3.67 9.36
C GLU A 97 -2.13 2.26 9.88
N VAL A 98 -2.85 1.24 9.39
CA VAL A 98 -2.73 -0.14 9.87
C VAL A 98 -1.50 -0.81 9.26
N PRO A 99 -0.46 -1.15 10.06
CA PRO A 99 0.72 -1.82 9.56
C PRO A 99 0.42 -3.30 9.26
N VAL A 100 0.97 -3.78 8.14
CA VAL A 100 0.96 -5.20 7.74
C VAL A 100 2.38 -5.68 7.49
N HIS A 101 2.62 -6.97 7.69
CA HIS A 101 3.98 -7.53 7.81
C HIS A 101 4.26 -8.70 6.88
N ARG A 102 3.26 -9.53 6.54
CA ARG A 102 3.41 -10.71 5.68
C ARG A 102 2.11 -10.99 4.92
N PRO A 103 2.18 -11.51 3.67
CA PRO A 103 3.41 -11.77 2.90
C PRO A 103 4.18 -10.51 2.48
N ALA A 104 3.51 -9.35 2.41
CA ALA A 104 4.13 -8.07 2.11
C ALA A 104 4.14 -7.14 3.33
N ARG A 105 5.18 -6.30 3.43
CA ARG A 105 5.23 -5.23 4.43
C ARG A 105 4.61 -3.97 3.86
N GLY A 106 3.74 -3.33 4.62
CA GLY A 106 3.05 -2.13 4.18
C GLY A 106 2.29 -1.44 5.30
N VAL A 107 1.60 -0.38 4.92
CA VAL A 107 0.61 0.29 5.76
C VAL A 107 -0.63 0.48 4.89
N ILE A 108 -1.79 0.16 5.45
CA ILE A 108 -3.11 0.41 4.86
C ILE A 108 -3.66 1.69 5.49
N ASP A 109 -4.13 2.62 4.66
CA ASP A 109 -4.48 3.97 5.10
C ASP A 109 -5.67 3.95 6.08
N LEU A 110 -6.68 3.14 5.77
CA LEU A 110 -7.85 2.92 6.61
C LEU A 110 -8.33 1.47 6.47
N VAL A 111 -8.68 0.86 7.59
CA VAL A 111 -9.43 -0.39 7.65
C VAL A 111 -10.80 -0.09 8.27
N ALA A 112 -11.85 -0.54 7.60
CA ALA A 112 -13.21 -0.54 8.12
C ALA A 112 -13.66 -2.00 8.34
N HIS A 113 -14.08 -2.33 9.56
CA HIS A 113 -14.53 -3.68 9.91
C HIS A 113 -15.98 -3.63 10.39
N ASP A 114 -16.86 -4.35 9.70
CA ASP A 114 -18.22 -4.65 10.16
C ASP A 114 -18.21 -6.07 10.71
N ARG A 115 -18.23 -6.14 12.04
CA ARG A 115 -18.18 -7.39 12.79
C ARG A 115 -19.42 -8.26 12.57
N ALA A 116 -20.59 -7.64 12.46
CA ALA A 116 -21.85 -8.34 12.32
C ALA A 116 -21.97 -8.97 10.92
N ALA A 117 -21.42 -8.31 9.91
CA ALA A 117 -21.38 -8.81 8.55
C ALA A 117 -20.18 -9.73 8.25
N GLY A 118 -19.17 -9.78 9.13
CA GLY A 118 -17.93 -10.51 8.88
C GLY A 118 -17.12 -9.93 7.72
N ILE A 119 -17.04 -8.60 7.61
CA ILE A 119 -16.39 -7.92 6.47
C ILE A 119 -15.29 -6.98 6.95
N VAL A 120 -14.09 -7.13 6.38
CA VAL A 120 -12.97 -6.20 6.56
C VAL A 120 -12.63 -5.54 5.24
N ILE A 121 -12.70 -4.20 5.20
CA ILE A 121 -12.37 -3.40 4.02
C ILE A 121 -10.99 -2.78 4.20
N ALA A 122 -10.04 -3.19 3.36
CA ALA A 122 -8.74 -2.56 3.21
C ALA A 122 -8.85 -1.33 2.29
N THR A 123 -8.67 -0.12 2.83
CA THR A 123 -8.81 1.11 2.07
C THR A 123 -7.46 1.75 1.75
N GLU A 124 -7.28 2.09 0.48
CA GLU A 124 -6.14 2.83 -0.04
C GLU A 124 -6.60 4.16 -0.64
N VAL A 125 -5.97 5.25 -0.22
CA VAL A 125 -6.29 6.60 -0.71
C VAL A 125 -5.18 7.03 -1.66
N GLN A 126 -5.53 7.40 -2.90
CA GLN A 126 -4.55 7.84 -3.88
C GLN A 126 -4.87 9.26 -4.37
N SER A 127 -3.96 10.19 -4.11
CA SER A 127 -4.01 11.55 -4.65
C SER A 127 -3.68 11.57 -6.16
N GLU A 128 -2.82 10.65 -6.60
CA GLU A 128 -2.44 10.45 -8.00
C GLU A 128 -2.39 8.97 -8.36
N LEU A 129 -3.00 8.63 -9.49
CA LEU A 129 -2.96 7.27 -10.03
C LEU A 129 -1.75 7.17 -10.98
N ARG A 130 -0.68 6.50 -10.56
CA ARG A 130 0.56 6.32 -11.33
C ARG A 130 0.93 4.85 -11.34
N ARG A 131 1.28 4.31 -12.52
CA ARG A 131 1.64 2.89 -12.70
C ARG A 131 0.55 1.96 -12.14
N LEU A 132 -0.65 2.05 -12.72
CA LEU A 132 -1.86 1.38 -12.23
C LEU A 132 -1.64 -0.10 -11.87
N GLU A 133 -1.03 -0.89 -12.75
CA GLU A 133 -0.77 -2.32 -12.50
C GLU A 133 0.06 -2.56 -11.24
N GLN A 134 1.09 -1.73 -11.03
CA GLN A 134 1.92 -1.79 -9.82
C GLN A 134 1.13 -1.39 -8.57
N GLN A 135 0.27 -0.37 -8.68
CA GLN A 135 -0.62 0.04 -7.59
C GLN A 135 -1.62 -1.05 -7.23
N LEU A 136 -2.26 -1.69 -8.22
CA LEU A 136 -3.21 -2.79 -8.00
C LEU A 136 -2.53 -3.99 -7.34
N ARG A 137 -1.36 -4.40 -7.86
CA ARG A 137 -0.58 -5.49 -7.26
C ARG A 137 -0.22 -5.19 -5.81
N TRP A 138 0.32 -4.00 -5.55
CA TRP A 138 0.70 -3.59 -4.19
C TRP A 138 -0.54 -3.56 -3.27
N SER A 139 -1.66 -3.00 -3.74
CA SER A 139 -2.92 -2.95 -2.99
C SER A 139 -3.38 -4.36 -2.60
N ASN A 140 -3.41 -5.28 -3.57
CA ASN A 140 -3.77 -6.68 -3.34
C ASN A 140 -2.84 -7.37 -2.33
N GLU A 141 -1.52 -7.23 -2.50
CA GLU A 141 -0.54 -7.77 -1.56
C GLU A 141 -0.72 -7.22 -0.14
N LYS A 142 -1.04 -5.93 0.01
CA LYS A 142 -1.33 -5.33 1.32
C LYS A 142 -2.61 -5.85 1.94
N ALA A 143 -3.71 -5.89 1.18
CA ALA A 143 -4.99 -6.42 1.66
C ALA A 143 -4.85 -7.89 2.09
N GLY A 144 -4.19 -8.73 1.27
CA GLY A 144 -3.88 -10.11 1.63
C GLY A 144 -2.90 -10.26 2.80
N SER A 145 -2.24 -9.18 3.22
CA SER A 145 -1.37 -9.15 4.40
C SER A 145 -2.10 -8.69 5.66
N LEU A 146 -3.38 -8.30 5.61
CA LEU A 146 -4.18 -7.91 6.78
C LEU A 146 -4.17 -8.94 7.91
N PRO A 147 -4.16 -10.28 7.64
CA PRO A 147 -4.04 -11.29 8.69
C PRO A 147 -2.80 -11.17 9.58
N SER A 148 -1.77 -10.44 9.13
CA SER A 148 -0.55 -10.19 9.90
C SER A 148 -0.61 -8.94 10.79
N ALA A 149 -1.69 -8.16 10.76
CA ALA A 149 -1.87 -6.96 11.56
C ALA A 149 -2.33 -7.28 13.00
N ASP A 150 -1.90 -6.45 13.96
CA ASP A 150 -2.18 -6.69 15.39
C ASP A 150 -3.67 -6.74 15.76
N PHE A 151 -4.52 -6.05 15.01
CA PHE A 151 -5.97 -6.04 15.25
C PHE A 151 -6.65 -7.33 14.76
N TRP A 152 -6.01 -8.07 13.85
CA TRP A 152 -6.61 -9.22 13.17
C TRP A 152 -7.04 -10.33 14.13
N ARG A 153 -6.39 -10.44 15.30
CA ARG A 153 -6.80 -11.35 16.39
C ARG A 153 -8.23 -11.14 16.91
N PHE A 154 -8.87 -10.03 16.54
CA PHE A 154 -10.25 -9.70 16.91
C PHE A 154 -11.24 -9.82 15.74
N VAL A 155 -10.77 -10.28 14.59
CA VAL A 155 -11.57 -10.50 13.38
C VAL A 155 -12.05 -11.94 13.35
N GLU A 156 -13.26 -12.16 12.84
CA GLU A 156 -13.87 -13.48 12.66
C GLU A 156 -13.04 -14.37 11.71
N GLU A 157 -12.98 -15.68 11.96
CA GLU A 157 -12.17 -16.61 11.14
C GLU A 157 -12.60 -16.68 9.67
N ASP A 158 -13.90 -16.49 9.41
CA ASP A 158 -14.52 -16.51 8.09
C ASP A 158 -14.73 -15.11 7.50
N ALA A 159 -14.15 -14.07 8.11
CA ALA A 159 -14.29 -12.72 7.62
C ALA A 159 -13.74 -12.56 6.20
N THR A 160 -14.49 -11.88 5.34
CA THR A 160 -14.04 -11.56 3.99
C THR A 160 -13.17 -10.30 4.02
N ILE A 161 -12.16 -10.28 3.16
CA ILE A 161 -11.32 -9.10 2.94
C ILE A 161 -11.66 -8.52 1.57
N ASP A 162 -12.19 -7.31 1.58
CA ASP A 162 -12.45 -6.53 0.37
C ASP A 162 -11.56 -5.28 0.32
N GLN A 163 -11.45 -4.71 -0.87
CA GLN A 163 -10.63 -3.53 -1.12
C GLN A 163 -11.48 -2.32 -1.47
N LEU A 164 -11.12 -1.17 -0.93
CA LEU A 164 -11.66 0.12 -1.33
C LEU A 164 -10.54 1.03 -1.80
N LEU A 165 -10.61 1.47 -3.05
CA LEU A 165 -9.68 2.47 -3.58
C LEU A 165 -10.38 3.83 -3.60
N VAL A 166 -9.83 4.83 -2.93
CA VAL A 166 -10.34 6.20 -2.96
C VAL A 166 -9.44 7.07 -3.82
N LEU A 167 -9.95 7.54 -4.95
CA LEU A 167 -9.19 8.34 -5.91
C LEU A 167 -9.56 9.82 -5.84
N ARG A 168 -8.56 10.69 -5.78
CA ARG A 168 -8.80 12.11 -6.00
C ARG A 168 -9.32 12.36 -7.43
N SER A 169 -10.41 13.10 -7.55
CA SER A 169 -11.03 13.49 -8.82
C SER A 169 -10.27 14.63 -9.51
N THR A 170 -9.05 14.34 -9.97
CA THR A 170 -8.30 15.23 -10.86
C THR A 170 -8.61 14.89 -12.32
N ARG A 171 -8.33 15.81 -13.26
CA ARG A 171 -8.48 15.53 -14.69
C ARG A 171 -7.60 14.35 -15.13
N ALA A 172 -6.37 14.28 -14.62
CA ALA A 172 -5.43 13.21 -14.94
C ALA A 172 -5.91 11.85 -14.43
N ASN A 173 -6.37 11.76 -13.18
CA ASN A 173 -6.87 10.50 -12.61
C ASN A 173 -8.12 10.01 -13.33
N ARG A 174 -9.05 10.91 -13.68
CA ARG A 174 -10.25 10.54 -14.46
C ARG A 174 -9.88 10.00 -15.84
N GLN A 175 -8.99 10.67 -16.57
CA GLN A 175 -8.53 10.20 -17.88
C GLN A 175 -7.81 8.86 -17.81
N LEU A 176 -7.04 8.62 -16.73
CA LEU A 176 -6.36 7.33 -16.55
C LEU A 176 -7.36 6.23 -16.18
N ALA A 177 -8.31 6.51 -15.29
CA ALA A 177 -9.38 5.57 -14.95
C ALA A 177 -10.26 5.22 -16.17
N GLU A 178 -10.59 6.21 -17.00
CA GLU A 178 -11.29 6.00 -18.28
C GLU A 178 -10.49 5.10 -19.23
N ARG A 179 -9.17 5.34 -19.36
CA ARG A 179 -8.29 4.56 -20.25
C ARG A 179 -8.16 3.10 -19.81
N PHE A 180 -8.18 2.85 -18.51
CA PHE A 180 -7.98 1.52 -17.93
C PHE A 180 -9.26 0.99 -17.23
N ALA A 181 -10.43 1.40 -17.74
CA ALA A 181 -11.72 1.08 -17.12
C ALA A 181 -11.95 -0.44 -16.98
N GLU A 182 -11.58 -1.23 -17.98
CA GLU A 182 -11.75 -2.69 -17.94
C GLU A 182 -10.89 -3.34 -16.85
N THR A 183 -9.62 -2.92 -16.72
CA THR A 183 -8.73 -3.40 -15.66
C THR A 183 -9.26 -3.04 -14.28
N LEU A 184 -9.75 -1.79 -14.12
CA LEU A 184 -10.34 -1.33 -12.88
C LEU A 184 -11.66 -2.07 -12.56
N ALA A 185 -12.50 -2.36 -13.55
CA ALA A 185 -13.74 -3.09 -13.37
C ALA A 185 -13.51 -4.56 -12.95
N VAL A 186 -12.42 -5.18 -13.41
CA VAL A 186 -12.04 -6.52 -12.94
C VAL A 186 -11.52 -6.48 -11.50
N ALA A 187 -10.69 -5.49 -11.17
CA ALA A 187 -10.11 -5.37 -9.82
C ALA A 187 -11.12 -4.90 -8.77
N PHE A 188 -12.08 -4.06 -9.17
CA PHE A 188 -13.09 -3.45 -8.31
C PHE A 188 -14.46 -3.58 -8.99
N PRO A 189 -15.07 -4.77 -8.92
CA PRO A 189 -16.29 -5.09 -9.67
C PRO A 189 -17.53 -4.39 -9.10
N ALA A 190 -17.52 -3.98 -7.83
CA ALA A 190 -18.71 -3.45 -7.18
C ALA A 190 -18.98 -1.99 -7.53
N SER A 191 -20.27 -1.65 -7.67
CA SER A 191 -20.80 -0.31 -7.90
C SER A 191 -20.29 0.70 -6.86
N PRO A 192 -19.65 1.82 -7.27
CA PRO A 192 -19.25 2.91 -6.38
C PRO A 192 -20.40 3.52 -5.61
N ILE A 193 -21.60 3.57 -6.21
CA ILE A 193 -22.79 4.16 -5.59
C ILE A 193 -23.26 3.26 -4.44
N ASP A 194 -23.29 1.95 -4.67
CA ASP A 194 -23.70 0.99 -3.64
C ASP A 194 -22.66 0.87 -2.54
N ALA A 195 -21.37 0.97 -2.90
CA ALA A 195 -20.29 1.05 -1.92
C ALA A 195 -20.43 2.30 -1.03
N TYR A 196 -20.69 3.47 -1.62
CA TYR A 196 -20.94 4.69 -0.85
C TYR A 196 -22.15 4.53 0.09
N ARG A 197 -23.26 3.97 -0.40
CA ARG A 197 -24.46 3.70 0.42
C ARG A 197 -24.16 2.75 1.57
N ALA A 198 -23.46 1.64 1.30
CA ALA A 198 -23.04 0.70 2.34
C ALA A 198 -22.17 1.37 3.41
N LEU A 199 -21.24 2.25 3.02
CA LEU A 199 -20.40 2.94 3.99
C LEU A 199 -21.16 3.94 4.85
N THR A 200 -22.22 4.58 4.32
CA THR A 200 -22.87 5.75 4.95
C THR A 200 -24.23 5.47 5.57
N THR A 201 -24.85 4.35 5.21
CA THR A 201 -26.23 4.02 5.61
C THR A 201 -26.23 2.74 6.45
N PRO A 202 -26.97 2.72 7.58
CA PRO A 202 -27.17 1.51 8.36
C PRO A 202 -27.77 0.38 7.52
N ASP A 203 -27.43 -0.86 7.85
CA ASP A 203 -28.04 -2.09 7.33
C ASP A 203 -27.96 -2.31 5.80
N VAL A 204 -27.25 -1.44 5.05
CA VAL A 204 -26.98 -1.66 3.63
C VAL A 204 -25.77 -2.59 3.49
N PRO A 205 -25.88 -3.79 2.89
CA PRO A 205 -24.76 -4.71 2.79
C PRO A 205 -23.63 -4.15 1.93
N TRP A 206 -22.38 -4.50 2.27
CA TRP A 206 -21.23 -4.15 1.44
C TRP A 206 -21.28 -4.91 0.11
N PRO A 207 -21.18 -4.23 -1.05
CA PRO A 207 -21.37 -4.86 -2.35
C PRO A 207 -20.13 -5.58 -2.89
N GLY A 208 -18.99 -5.50 -2.20
CA GLY A 208 -17.70 -6.01 -2.64
C GLY A 208 -16.68 -4.91 -2.95
N SER A 209 -15.49 -5.32 -3.38
CA SER A 209 -14.38 -4.40 -3.69
C SER A 209 -14.77 -3.31 -4.71
N SER A 210 -14.54 -2.04 -4.36
CA SER A 210 -15.03 -0.87 -5.14
C SER A 210 -14.06 0.32 -5.17
N ILE A 211 -14.36 1.30 -6.03
CA ILE A 211 -13.62 2.56 -6.15
C ILE A 211 -14.54 3.73 -5.80
N LEU A 212 -14.15 4.53 -4.80
CA LEU A 212 -14.77 5.82 -4.52
C LEU A 212 -13.93 6.97 -5.02
N TRP A 213 -14.56 8.12 -5.21
CA TRP A 213 -13.89 9.32 -5.66
C TRP A 213 -13.97 10.40 -4.59
N ALA A 214 -12.92 11.20 -4.47
CA ALA A 214 -12.88 12.32 -3.55
C ALA A 214 -12.54 13.61 -4.29
N ARG A 215 -13.19 14.71 -3.93
CA ARG A 215 -12.77 16.06 -4.34
C ARG A 215 -12.06 16.73 -3.18
N VAL A 216 -11.01 17.50 -3.47
CA VAL A 216 -10.29 18.29 -2.48
C VAL A 216 -10.46 19.74 -2.85
N GLU A 217 -11.02 20.53 -1.94
CA GLU A 217 -11.34 21.95 -2.10
C GLU A 217 -10.71 22.71 -0.92
N GLY A 218 -9.72 23.56 -1.19
CA GLY A 218 -9.01 24.28 -0.13
C GLY A 218 -8.30 23.35 0.86
N ASP A 219 -8.73 23.39 2.11
CA ASP A 219 -8.24 22.57 3.23
C ASP A 219 -9.10 21.32 3.51
N ALA A 220 -10.23 21.16 2.83
CA ALA A 220 -11.17 20.06 3.02
C ALA A 220 -11.17 19.06 1.85
N ALA A 221 -11.67 17.86 2.12
CA ALA A 221 -12.03 16.88 1.09
C ALA A 221 -13.48 16.41 1.27
N LEU A 222 -14.07 15.95 0.17
CA LEU A 222 -15.43 15.44 0.09
C LEU A 222 -15.40 14.12 -0.66
N ILE A 223 -15.92 13.06 -0.05
CA ILE A 223 -16.18 11.80 -0.76
C ILE A 223 -17.42 11.98 -1.64
N LEU A 224 -17.34 11.56 -2.88
CA LEU A 224 -18.41 11.68 -3.85
C LEU A 224 -19.31 10.45 -3.78
N GLU A 225 -20.62 10.67 -3.67
CA GLU A 225 -21.64 9.61 -3.72
C GLU A 225 -21.67 8.89 -5.07
N SER A 226 -21.24 9.56 -6.15
CA SER A 226 -21.22 9.01 -7.50
C SER A 226 -19.89 9.32 -8.18
N PRO A 227 -19.45 8.45 -9.11
CA PRO A 227 -18.24 8.70 -9.86
C PRO A 227 -18.36 10.01 -10.66
N PRO A 228 -17.24 10.72 -10.89
CA PRO A 228 -17.23 11.90 -11.72
C PRO A 228 -17.74 11.62 -13.14
N ARG A 229 -18.36 12.62 -13.78
CA ARG A 229 -18.82 12.52 -15.17
C ARG A 229 -17.71 11.96 -16.07
N ARG A 230 -18.09 11.02 -16.95
CA ARG A 230 -17.27 10.29 -17.93
C ARG A 230 -16.43 9.13 -17.38
N VAL A 231 -16.38 8.91 -16.07
CA VAL A 231 -15.85 7.66 -15.49
C VAL A 231 -16.99 6.63 -15.37
N PRO A 232 -16.82 5.39 -15.86
CA PRO A 232 -17.85 4.36 -15.72
C PRO A 232 -18.09 3.98 -14.25
N ALA A 233 -19.33 3.64 -13.92
CA ALA A 233 -19.80 3.38 -12.55
C ALA A 233 -19.67 1.91 -12.09
N GLY A 234 -18.73 1.15 -12.65
CA GLY A 234 -18.75 -0.31 -12.50
C GLY A 234 -19.90 -0.94 -13.29
N ARG A 235 -19.99 -2.28 -13.30
CA ARG A 235 -21.13 -3.02 -13.87
C ARG A 235 -22.19 -3.28 -12.82
#